data_AF-A0A356J6T5-F1
#
_entry.id   AF-A0A356J6T5-F1
#
_cell.length_a   1.000
_cell.length_b   1.000
_cell.length_c   1.000
_cell.angle_alpha   90.00
_cell.angle_beta   90.00
_cell.angle_gamma   90.00
#
_symmetry.space_group_name_H-M   'P 1'
#
loop_
_entity.id
_entity.type
_entity.pdbx_description
1 polymer ?
#
loop_
_entity_poly.entity_id
_entity_poly.type
_entity_poly.pdbx_seq_one_letter_code
_entity_poly.pdbx_strand_id
1 'polypeptide(L)'
;MDGLTRFSGKETEPKTARIELKEMKGFPESIQELFQAVPKSVQERIISEIKREPTESFEDNKKSLEEMVASFDPETREKFMEHCLGELFYVAEFRERIETFFQEGDIKQEITRLLDVLWKNREKKKEEVTLFNEPYYHCFEEERRIVLEKIEEKKSEEEKQKLSLSKTEGQRRLTETKRKQLHQLQDELTSFIKERENLDFRYHNWIGYGKGGISWRQRKEKEWTEGIALVTQYVDPTEFATAIGEQLDRTFAQIKRIVETKKVYGRPGSAEAIERARRISSSIDEAIQRWAEVHETEGSLKSHSEAKSEERMEKVLMYVRSLMESYQKFRKEGKSDEDLIYTIRQIEISLRLLGK
;
A
#
# COMPACT_ATOMS: atom_id res chain seq x y z
N MET A 1 23.48 59.45 45.31
CA MET A 1 23.60 58.56 46.47
C MET A 1 22.42 57.59 46.42
N ASP A 2 22.28 56.82 45.35
CA ASP A 2 23.12 55.70 44.87
C ASP A 2 22.76 54.39 45.56
N GLY A 3 22.39 53.41 44.75
CA GLY A 3 22.13 52.03 45.21
C GLY A 3 21.33 51.14 44.26
N LEU A 4 21.35 51.39 42.94
CA LEU A 4 20.82 50.46 41.93
C LEU A 4 21.70 49.22 41.85
N THR A 5 21.30 48.11 42.49
CA THR A 5 21.80 46.77 42.13
C THR A 5 20.90 46.18 41.07
N ARG A 6 21.38 46.19 39.82
CA ARG A 6 20.81 45.45 38.70
C ARG A 6 20.98 43.96 38.95
N PHE A 7 19.89 43.25 39.25
CA PHE A 7 19.80 41.83 38.90
C PHE A 7 19.13 41.72 37.54
N SER A 8 19.91 41.42 36.50
CA SER A 8 19.35 41.02 35.23
C SER A 8 18.66 39.67 35.44
N GLY A 9 17.34 39.68 35.47
CA GLY A 9 16.55 38.48 35.28
C GLY A 9 16.85 37.93 33.90
N LYS A 10 17.77 36.97 33.82
CA LYS A 10 17.70 35.98 32.76
C LYS A 10 16.53 35.09 33.14
N GLU A 11 15.35 35.42 32.62
CA GLU A 11 14.29 34.43 32.45
C GLU A 11 14.93 33.24 31.74
N THR A 12 15.17 32.19 32.51
CA THR A 12 15.55 30.90 31.98
C THR A 12 14.25 30.30 31.49
N GLU A 13 13.98 30.49 30.20
CA GLU A 13 12.99 29.67 29.50
C GLU A 13 13.19 28.19 29.91
N PRO A 14 12.12 27.43 30.16
CA PRO A 14 12.25 26.05 30.58
C PRO A 14 12.96 25.25 29.48
N LYS A 15 14.19 24.83 29.76
CA LYS A 15 15.03 23.98 28.90
C LYS A 15 14.47 22.56 28.70
N THR A 16 13.23 22.30 29.07
CA THR A 16 12.59 20.98 29.06
C THR A 16 12.00 20.57 27.70
N ALA A 17 11.93 21.45 26.70
CA ALA A 17 11.40 21.12 25.37
C ALA A 17 12.46 20.64 24.34
N ARG A 18 13.75 20.61 24.69
CA ARG A 18 14.85 20.42 23.71
C ARG A 18 15.59 19.08 23.78
N ILE A 19 15.32 18.23 24.77
CA ILE A 19 16.13 17.02 25.01
C ILE A 19 15.54 15.76 24.34
N GLU A 20 14.24 15.71 24.04
CA GLU A 20 13.57 14.49 23.52
C GLU A 20 13.62 14.32 21.98
N LEU A 21 13.89 15.40 21.21
CA LEU A 21 13.94 15.37 19.74
C LEU A 21 15.22 14.77 19.12
N LYS A 22 16.29 14.58 19.90
CA LYS A 22 17.56 14.09 19.36
C LYS A 22 17.50 12.63 18.91
N GLU A 23 16.74 11.80 19.62
CA GLU A 23 16.60 10.36 19.30
C GLU A 23 15.57 10.11 18.20
N MET A 24 14.62 11.05 18.04
CA MET A 24 13.69 11.08 16.92
C MET A 24 14.28 11.72 15.65
N LYS A 25 15.50 12.27 15.74
CA LYS A 25 16.20 12.92 14.62
C LYS A 25 16.55 11.89 13.55
N GLY A 26 15.74 11.83 12.50
CA GLY A 26 15.89 10.88 11.38
C GLY A 26 14.62 10.13 11.02
N PHE A 27 13.58 10.20 11.87
CA PHE A 27 12.23 9.75 11.53
C PHE A 27 11.45 10.82 10.77
N PRO A 28 10.44 10.45 9.96
CA PRO A 28 9.52 11.39 9.32
C PRO A 28 8.80 12.28 10.33
N GLU A 29 8.42 13.49 9.93
CA GLU A 29 7.72 14.46 10.78
C GLU A 29 6.44 13.88 11.40
N SER A 30 5.69 13.07 10.64
CA SER A 30 4.47 12.40 11.13
C SER A 30 4.72 11.50 12.34
N ILE A 31 5.82 10.76 12.36
CA ILE A 31 6.22 9.93 13.51
C ILE A 31 6.66 10.80 14.67
N GLN A 32 7.40 11.90 14.40
CA GLN A 32 7.84 12.81 15.46
C GLN A 32 6.65 13.47 16.17
N GLU A 33 5.66 13.93 15.41
CA GLU A 33 4.43 14.52 15.93
C GLU A 33 3.62 13.52 16.78
N LEU A 34 3.44 12.30 16.27
CA LEU A 34 2.73 11.25 17.03
C LEU A 34 3.47 10.85 18.29
N PHE A 35 4.81 10.75 18.24
CA PHE A 35 5.62 10.47 19.42
C PHE A 35 5.46 11.55 20.49
N GLN A 36 5.43 12.83 20.10
CA GLN A 36 5.22 13.95 21.01
C GLN A 36 3.81 13.98 21.62
N ALA A 37 2.82 13.41 20.93
CA ALA A 37 1.44 13.31 21.43
C ALA A 37 1.23 12.19 22.47
N VAL A 38 2.14 11.22 22.55
CA VAL A 38 2.10 10.12 23.54
C VAL A 38 2.45 10.65 24.95
N PRO A 39 1.87 10.12 26.05
CA PRO A 39 2.23 10.53 27.41
C PRO A 39 3.74 10.43 27.69
N LYS A 40 4.31 11.40 28.42
CA LYS A 40 5.76 11.44 28.71
C LYS A 40 6.31 10.17 29.33
N SER A 41 5.56 9.54 30.23
CA SER A 41 5.94 8.26 30.86
C SER A 41 6.09 7.12 29.84
N VAL A 42 5.33 7.15 28.76
CA VAL A 42 5.39 6.17 27.68
C VAL A 42 6.50 6.53 26.69
N GLN A 43 6.70 7.82 26.40
CA GLN A 43 7.86 8.29 25.60
C GLN A 43 9.19 7.87 26.24
N GLU A 44 9.33 8.05 27.56
CA GLU A 44 10.51 7.62 28.33
C GLU A 44 10.73 6.11 28.22
N ARG A 45 9.65 5.32 28.25
CA ARG A 45 9.73 3.86 28.06
C ARG A 45 10.18 3.49 26.66
N ILE A 46 9.60 4.06 25.61
CA ILE A 46 10.04 3.85 24.22
C ILE A 46 11.53 4.16 24.07
N ILE A 47 11.98 5.31 24.58
CA ILE A 47 13.39 5.72 24.55
C ILE A 47 14.27 4.74 25.34
N SER A 48 13.80 4.29 26.51
CA SER A 48 14.55 3.35 27.34
C SER A 48 14.69 1.98 26.66
N GLU A 49 13.67 1.57 25.92
CA GLU A 49 13.66 0.31 25.18
C GLU A 49 14.58 0.38 23.96
N ILE A 50 14.57 1.48 23.20
CA ILE A 50 15.50 1.70 22.06
C ILE A 50 16.97 1.65 22.50
N LYS A 51 17.25 2.02 23.75
CA LYS A 51 18.61 2.01 24.33
C LYS A 51 19.06 0.65 24.85
N ARG A 52 18.15 -0.30 25.05
CA ARG A 52 18.52 -1.66 25.45
C ARG A 52 19.21 -2.35 24.28
N GLU A 53 20.16 -3.24 24.57
CA GLU A 53 20.77 -4.04 23.51
C GLU A 53 19.69 -4.87 22.78
N PRO A 54 19.76 -4.97 21.43
CA PRO A 54 18.81 -5.75 20.67
C PRO A 54 18.94 -7.20 21.13
N THR A 55 17.87 -7.71 21.72
CA THR A 55 17.91 -9.01 22.41
C THR A 55 17.61 -10.17 21.46
N GLU A 56 16.91 -9.94 20.33
CA GLU A 56 16.58 -10.97 19.35
C GLU A 56 16.55 -10.44 17.91
N SER A 57 16.47 -11.36 16.94
CA SER A 57 16.77 -11.13 15.52
C SER A 57 15.60 -10.47 14.76
N PHE A 58 15.89 -9.90 13.59
CA PHE A 58 14.90 -9.27 12.70
C PHE A 58 13.70 -10.16 12.29
N GLU A 59 13.77 -11.49 12.46
CA GLU A 59 12.65 -12.40 12.19
C GLU A 59 11.48 -12.24 13.17
N ASP A 60 11.68 -11.55 14.29
CA ASP A 60 10.67 -11.39 15.34
C ASP A 60 9.58 -10.36 15.03
N ASN A 61 9.69 -9.54 13.98
CA ASN A 61 8.70 -8.49 13.69
C ASN A 61 7.33 -9.06 13.30
N LYS A 62 7.31 -10.23 12.67
CA LYS A 62 6.05 -10.90 12.28
C LYS A 62 5.36 -11.47 13.51
N LYS A 63 6.11 -12.21 14.33
CA LYS A 63 5.61 -12.76 15.59
C LYS A 63 5.15 -11.64 16.52
N SER A 64 5.91 -10.54 16.57
CA SER A 64 5.54 -9.32 17.32
C SER A 64 4.26 -8.67 16.77
N LEU A 65 4.05 -8.60 15.45
CA LEU A 65 2.80 -8.09 14.87
C LEU A 65 1.62 -9.01 15.20
N GLU A 66 1.79 -10.32 15.06
CA GLU A 66 0.77 -11.31 15.43
C GLU A 66 0.40 -11.22 16.92
N GLU A 67 1.38 -11.13 17.80
CA GLU A 67 1.21 -10.97 19.24
C GLU A 67 0.57 -9.62 19.60
N MET A 68 0.94 -8.55 18.89
CA MET A 68 0.34 -7.24 19.04
C MET A 68 -1.14 -7.27 18.66
N VAL A 69 -1.50 -7.79 17.48
CA VAL A 69 -2.90 -7.87 17.02
C VAL A 69 -3.73 -8.77 17.92
N ALA A 70 -3.16 -9.89 18.40
CA ALA A 70 -3.81 -10.77 19.36
C ALA A 70 -4.17 -10.03 20.66
N SER A 71 -3.34 -9.08 21.08
CA SER A 71 -3.53 -8.31 22.31
C SER A 71 -4.59 -7.21 22.20
N PHE A 72 -4.92 -6.75 20.99
CA PHE A 72 -5.85 -5.65 20.80
C PHE A 72 -7.27 -5.97 21.31
N ASP A 73 -7.95 -4.97 21.87
CA ASP A 73 -9.40 -5.04 22.01
C ASP A 73 -10.09 -4.92 20.63
N PRO A 74 -11.39 -5.28 20.54
CA PRO A 74 -12.13 -5.21 19.27
C PRO A 74 -12.06 -3.86 18.57
N GLU A 75 -12.25 -2.75 19.29
CA GLU A 75 -12.21 -1.38 18.73
C GLU A 75 -10.83 -1.06 18.13
N THR A 76 -9.77 -1.53 18.77
CA THR A 76 -8.40 -1.34 18.29
C THR A 76 -8.12 -2.17 17.04
N ARG A 77 -8.63 -3.41 16.98
CA ARG A 77 -8.50 -4.26 15.79
C ARG A 77 -9.24 -3.68 14.60
N GLU A 78 -10.43 -3.16 14.80
CA GLU A 78 -11.22 -2.47 13.77
C GLU A 78 -10.43 -1.30 13.19
N LYS A 79 -9.90 -0.41 14.04
CA LYS A 79 -9.08 0.74 13.60
C LYS A 79 -7.81 0.33 12.86
N PHE A 80 -7.16 -0.74 13.29
CA PHE A 80 -6.00 -1.28 12.60
C PHE A 80 -6.39 -1.83 11.22
N MET A 81 -7.48 -2.60 11.14
CA MET A 81 -8.00 -3.16 9.90
C MET A 81 -8.41 -2.06 8.91
N GLU A 82 -9.14 -1.04 9.36
CA GLU A 82 -9.49 0.12 8.53
C GLU A 82 -8.25 0.79 7.93
N HIS A 83 -7.20 0.98 8.73
CA HIS A 83 -5.97 1.59 8.25
C HIS A 83 -5.29 0.72 7.19
N CYS A 84 -5.18 -0.59 7.43
CA CYS A 84 -4.62 -1.51 6.45
C CYS A 84 -5.46 -1.58 5.16
N LEU A 85 -6.78 -1.57 5.26
CA LEU A 85 -7.68 -1.54 4.10
C LEU A 85 -7.53 -0.21 3.33
N GLY A 86 -7.39 0.92 4.01
CA GLY A 86 -7.17 2.21 3.39
C GLY A 86 -5.86 2.26 2.60
N GLU A 87 -4.75 1.81 3.20
CA GLU A 87 -3.46 1.72 2.53
C GLU A 87 -3.46 0.67 1.40
N LEU A 88 -4.14 -0.47 1.59
CA LEU A 88 -4.34 -1.46 0.53
C LEU A 88 -5.08 -0.86 -0.65
N PHE A 89 -6.24 -0.22 -0.43
CA PHE A 89 -7.05 0.34 -1.51
C PHE A 89 -6.34 1.48 -2.23
N TYR A 90 -5.52 2.24 -1.51
CA TYR A 90 -4.66 3.26 -2.08
C TYR A 90 -3.59 2.65 -2.98
N VAL A 91 -2.78 1.72 -2.45
CA VAL A 91 -1.69 1.07 -3.20
C VAL A 91 -2.20 0.22 -4.37
N ALA A 92 -3.35 -0.44 -4.19
CA ALA A 92 -4.02 -1.27 -5.18
C ALA A 92 -4.86 -0.46 -6.18
N GLU A 93 -4.98 0.87 -5.98
CA GLU A 93 -5.76 1.79 -6.81
C GLU A 93 -7.18 1.32 -7.08
N PHE A 94 -7.78 0.76 -6.04
CA PHE A 94 -9.07 0.10 -6.12
C PHE A 94 -10.15 0.99 -6.74
N ARG A 95 -10.16 2.27 -6.36
CA ARG A 95 -11.12 3.26 -6.85
C ARG A 95 -11.04 3.47 -8.36
N GLU A 96 -9.84 3.79 -8.84
CA GLU A 96 -9.62 4.10 -10.26
C GLU A 96 -9.99 2.90 -11.13
N ARG A 97 -9.70 1.70 -10.64
CA ARG A 97 -10.05 0.45 -11.30
C ARG A 97 -11.56 0.24 -11.42
N ILE A 98 -12.30 0.44 -10.32
CA ILE A 98 -13.77 0.36 -10.33
C ILE A 98 -14.41 1.43 -11.22
N GLU A 99 -13.91 2.67 -11.18
CA GLU A 99 -14.48 3.77 -11.97
C GLU A 99 -14.20 3.64 -13.48
N THR A 100 -13.10 2.99 -13.87
CA THR A 100 -12.62 2.93 -15.26
C THR A 100 -13.04 1.66 -16.01
N PHE A 101 -13.00 0.48 -15.39
CA PHE A 101 -13.09 -0.79 -16.13
C PHE A 101 -14.43 -1.49 -16.06
N PHE A 102 -15.24 -1.21 -15.04
CA PHE A 102 -16.31 -2.11 -14.69
C PHE A 102 -17.70 -1.54 -14.99
N GLN A 103 -18.51 -2.36 -15.66
CA GLN A 103 -19.94 -2.14 -15.76
C GLN A 103 -20.62 -2.66 -14.48
N GLU A 104 -21.89 -2.30 -14.27
CA GLU A 104 -22.63 -2.56 -13.01
C GLU A 104 -22.56 -4.03 -12.55
N GLY A 105 -22.74 -4.99 -13.46
CA GLY A 105 -22.64 -6.42 -13.16
C GLY A 105 -21.23 -6.88 -12.76
N ASP A 106 -20.21 -6.20 -13.27
CA ASP A 106 -18.82 -6.53 -13.00
C ASP A 106 -18.36 -5.95 -11.67
N ILE A 107 -18.89 -4.80 -11.23
CA ILE A 107 -18.59 -4.21 -9.92
C ILE A 107 -18.98 -5.19 -8.80
N LYS A 108 -20.18 -5.77 -8.86
CA LYS A 108 -20.63 -6.76 -7.86
C LYS A 108 -19.67 -7.94 -7.77
N GLN A 109 -19.26 -8.48 -8.92
CA GLN A 109 -18.30 -9.59 -8.99
C GLN A 109 -16.94 -9.19 -8.44
N GLU A 110 -16.49 -7.97 -8.73
CA GLU A 110 -15.19 -7.48 -8.29
C GLU A 110 -15.14 -7.22 -6.77
N ILE A 111 -16.19 -6.64 -6.19
CA ILE A 111 -16.32 -6.49 -4.73
C ILE A 111 -16.38 -7.87 -4.07
N THR A 112 -17.16 -8.80 -4.61
CA THR A 112 -17.24 -10.18 -4.11
C THR A 112 -15.87 -10.87 -4.16
N ARG A 113 -15.14 -10.70 -5.26
CA ARG A 113 -13.79 -11.24 -5.43
C ARG A 113 -12.80 -10.64 -4.43
N LEU A 114 -12.88 -9.34 -4.16
CA LEU A 114 -12.08 -8.68 -3.13
C LEU A 114 -12.33 -9.31 -1.75
N LEU A 115 -13.60 -9.39 -1.35
CA LEU A 115 -14.02 -9.97 -0.08
C LEU A 115 -13.51 -11.40 0.05
N ASP A 116 -13.72 -12.23 -0.98
CA ASP A 116 -13.25 -13.61 -1.03
C ASP A 116 -11.73 -13.73 -0.87
N VAL A 117 -10.95 -12.93 -1.62
CA VAL A 117 -9.49 -13.00 -1.59
C VAL A 117 -8.98 -12.64 -0.19
N LEU A 118 -9.46 -11.53 0.36
CA LEU A 118 -9.05 -11.05 1.67
C LEU A 118 -9.48 -12.01 2.78
N TRP A 119 -10.72 -12.51 2.74
CA TRP A 119 -11.25 -13.47 3.71
C TRP A 119 -10.43 -14.77 3.70
N LYS A 120 -10.19 -15.35 2.52
CA LYS A 120 -9.46 -16.63 2.37
C LYS A 120 -7.98 -16.51 2.76
N ASN A 121 -7.38 -15.32 2.68
CA ASN A 121 -5.99 -15.12 3.09
C ASN A 121 -5.78 -15.29 4.61
N ARG A 122 -6.83 -15.23 5.44
CA ARG A 122 -6.72 -15.44 6.90
C ARG A 122 -6.16 -16.82 7.27
N GLU A 123 -6.36 -17.82 6.42
CA GLU A 123 -5.94 -19.21 6.64
C GLU A 123 -4.55 -19.51 6.07
N LYS A 124 -4.00 -18.60 5.27
CA LYS A 124 -2.79 -18.84 4.50
C LYS A 124 -1.53 -18.48 5.25
N LYS A 125 -0.43 -19.13 4.90
CA LYS A 125 0.91 -18.69 5.31
C LYS A 125 1.30 -17.44 4.52
N LYS A 126 2.24 -16.67 5.09
CA LYS A 126 2.76 -15.42 4.51
C LYS A 126 3.24 -15.56 3.06
N GLU A 127 3.87 -16.67 2.74
CA GLU A 127 4.41 -16.96 1.40
C GLU A 127 3.31 -17.30 0.38
N GLU A 128 2.12 -17.65 0.85
CA GLU A 128 1.00 -18.16 0.06
C GLU A 128 -0.13 -17.12 -0.10
N VAL A 129 0.06 -15.89 0.42
CA VAL A 129 -0.92 -14.81 0.32
C VAL A 129 -1.24 -14.52 -1.14
N THR A 130 -2.52 -14.59 -1.49
CA THR A 130 -3.01 -14.25 -2.83
C THR A 130 -3.28 -12.76 -2.90
N LEU A 131 -2.72 -12.10 -3.91
CA LEU A 131 -2.94 -10.67 -4.11
C LEU A 131 -4.24 -10.43 -4.86
N PHE A 132 -4.94 -9.36 -4.52
CA PHE A 132 -6.15 -8.99 -5.22
C PHE A 132 -5.87 -8.64 -6.68
N ASN A 133 -4.78 -7.92 -6.97
CA ASN A 133 -4.38 -7.56 -8.34
C ASN A 133 -3.50 -8.60 -9.03
N GLU A 134 -3.32 -9.80 -8.47
CA GLU A 134 -2.48 -10.85 -9.07
C GLU A 134 -2.81 -11.13 -10.56
N PRO A 135 -4.08 -11.26 -10.99
CA PRO A 135 -4.40 -11.45 -12.39
C PRO A 135 -3.94 -10.30 -13.30
N TYR A 136 -3.94 -9.06 -12.79
CA TYR A 136 -3.53 -7.88 -13.54
C TYR A 136 -2.03 -7.82 -13.71
N TYR A 137 -1.29 -8.19 -12.66
CA TYR A 137 0.15 -8.31 -12.74
C TYR A 137 0.56 -9.37 -13.76
N HIS A 138 -0.12 -10.53 -13.78
CA HIS A 138 0.13 -11.55 -14.79
C HIS A 138 -0.17 -11.07 -16.21
N CYS A 139 -1.29 -10.38 -16.44
CA CYS A 139 -1.60 -9.81 -17.75
C CYS A 139 -0.51 -8.82 -18.21
N PHE A 140 -0.04 -7.94 -17.32
CA PHE A 140 1.04 -7.02 -17.64
C PHE A 140 2.34 -7.77 -18.01
N GLU A 141 2.74 -8.73 -17.18
CA GLU A 141 3.99 -9.47 -17.41
C GLU A 141 3.93 -10.25 -18.72
N GLU A 142 2.77 -10.78 -19.07
CA GLU A 142 2.54 -11.48 -20.33
C GLU A 142 2.60 -10.54 -21.54
N GLU A 143 1.89 -9.40 -21.51
CA GLU A 143 1.96 -8.38 -22.57
C GLU A 143 3.41 -7.90 -22.77
N ARG A 144 4.10 -7.63 -21.66
CA ARG A 144 5.49 -7.20 -21.68
C ARG A 144 6.41 -8.27 -22.25
N ARG A 145 6.21 -9.54 -21.90
CA ARG A 145 6.97 -10.68 -22.43
C ARG A 145 6.82 -10.79 -23.94
N ILE A 146 5.58 -10.72 -24.46
CA ILE A 146 5.30 -10.79 -25.90
C ILE A 146 6.01 -9.67 -26.66
N VAL A 147 5.99 -8.43 -26.15
CA VAL A 147 6.67 -7.30 -26.79
C VAL A 147 8.19 -7.46 -26.75
N LEU A 148 8.75 -7.96 -25.64
CA LEU A 148 10.19 -8.24 -25.53
C LEU A 148 10.64 -9.33 -26.51
N GLU A 149 9.86 -10.40 -26.67
CA GLU A 149 10.14 -11.46 -27.64
C GLU A 149 10.16 -10.91 -29.08
N LYS A 150 9.19 -10.06 -29.45
CA LYS A 150 9.17 -9.37 -30.75
C LYS A 150 10.38 -8.46 -30.97
N ILE A 151 10.82 -7.73 -29.95
CA ILE A 151 12.01 -6.88 -30.01
C ILE A 151 13.26 -7.74 -30.28
N GLU A 152 13.40 -8.87 -29.58
CA GLU A 152 14.56 -9.74 -29.71
C GLU A 152 14.60 -10.44 -31.08
N GLU A 153 13.46 -10.94 -31.55
CA GLU A 153 13.32 -11.51 -32.89
C GLU A 153 13.73 -10.49 -33.96
N LYS A 154 13.21 -9.26 -33.87
CA LYS A 154 13.49 -8.19 -34.83
C LYS A 154 14.94 -7.71 -34.78
N LYS A 155 15.59 -7.70 -33.62
CA LYS A 155 17.03 -7.43 -33.50
C LYS A 155 17.85 -8.51 -34.21
N SER A 156 17.50 -9.79 -34.03
CA SER A 156 18.19 -10.89 -34.72
C SER A 156 18.01 -10.80 -36.25
N GLU A 157 16.81 -10.44 -36.72
CA GLU A 157 16.56 -10.18 -38.15
C GLU A 157 17.39 -9.00 -38.67
N GLU A 158 17.46 -7.90 -37.91
CA GLU A 158 18.26 -6.72 -38.26
C GLU A 158 19.75 -7.07 -38.40
N GLU A 159 20.32 -7.83 -37.46
CA GLU A 159 21.72 -8.29 -37.51
C GLU A 159 22.00 -9.20 -38.71
N LYS A 160 21.12 -10.17 -38.97
CA LYS A 160 21.22 -11.04 -40.15
C LYS A 160 21.17 -10.23 -41.44
N GLN A 161 20.30 -9.22 -41.52
CA GLN A 161 20.16 -8.36 -42.68
C GLN A 161 21.38 -7.44 -42.87
N LYS A 162 21.96 -6.91 -41.78
CA LYS A 162 23.23 -6.16 -41.80
C LYS A 162 24.38 -7.02 -42.33
N LEU A 163 24.50 -8.28 -41.87
CA LEU A 163 25.49 -9.24 -42.37
C LEU A 163 25.25 -9.64 -43.83
N SER A 164 23.99 -9.73 -44.24
CA SER A 164 23.60 -10.04 -45.63
C SER A 164 23.93 -8.88 -46.57
N LEU A 165 23.80 -7.64 -46.10
CA LEU A 165 24.14 -6.41 -46.84
C LEU A 165 25.64 -6.32 -47.12
N SER A 166 26.48 -6.54 -46.11
CA SER A 166 27.95 -6.50 -46.28
C SER A 166 28.46 -7.53 -47.28
N LYS A 167 27.79 -8.69 -47.40
CA LYS A 167 28.10 -9.72 -48.39
C LYS A 167 27.69 -9.37 -49.83
N THR A 168 26.82 -8.38 -50.03
CA THR A 168 26.25 -8.04 -51.35
C THR A 168 26.62 -6.66 -51.86
N GLU A 169 27.55 -5.97 -51.20
CA GLU A 169 27.89 -4.57 -51.44
C GLU A 169 28.27 -4.23 -52.90
N GLY A 170 28.78 -5.21 -53.66
CA GLY A 170 29.09 -5.07 -55.09
C GLY A 170 27.90 -5.21 -56.07
N GLN A 171 26.70 -5.60 -55.62
CA GLN A 171 25.53 -5.84 -56.47
C GLN A 171 24.47 -4.74 -56.30
N ARG A 172 24.63 -3.63 -57.04
CA ARG A 172 23.87 -2.38 -56.86
C ARG A 172 22.36 -2.55 -56.61
N ARG A 173 21.64 -3.29 -57.47
CA ARG A 173 20.19 -3.52 -57.31
C ARG A 173 19.84 -4.34 -56.06
N LEU A 174 20.63 -5.37 -55.74
CA LEU A 174 20.38 -6.23 -54.59
C LEU A 174 20.68 -5.51 -53.27
N THR A 175 21.75 -4.72 -53.23
CA THR A 175 22.10 -3.87 -52.08
C THR A 175 21.00 -2.85 -51.78
N GLU A 176 20.44 -2.23 -52.82
CA GLU A 176 19.38 -1.22 -52.66
C GLU A 176 18.08 -1.83 -52.09
N THR A 177 17.64 -3.00 -52.59
CA THR A 177 16.49 -3.72 -52.03
C THR A 177 16.73 -4.11 -50.57
N LYS A 178 17.91 -4.65 -50.25
CA LYS A 178 18.23 -5.05 -48.88
C LYS A 178 18.33 -3.88 -47.90
N ARG A 179 18.77 -2.69 -48.36
CA ARG A 179 18.77 -1.46 -47.56
C ARG A 179 17.35 -1.01 -47.24
N LYS A 180 16.43 -1.08 -48.20
CA LYS A 180 15.00 -0.78 -47.95
C LYS A 180 14.38 -1.74 -46.93
N GLN A 181 14.66 -3.04 -47.06
CA GLN A 181 14.21 -4.05 -46.09
C GLN A 181 14.81 -3.82 -44.70
N LEU A 182 16.09 -3.43 -44.61
CA LEU A 182 16.71 -3.09 -43.33
C LEU A 182 16.04 -1.88 -42.68
N HIS A 183 15.73 -0.83 -43.44
CA HIS A 183 15.00 0.32 -42.89
C HIS A 183 13.59 -0.06 -42.41
N GLN A 184 12.86 -0.89 -43.15
CA GLN A 184 11.55 -1.38 -42.70
C GLN A 184 11.65 -2.16 -41.38
N LEU A 185 12.65 -3.03 -41.23
CA LEU A 185 12.92 -3.75 -39.99
C LEU A 185 13.26 -2.79 -38.83
N GLN A 186 14.02 -1.72 -39.10
CA GLN A 186 14.36 -0.70 -38.11
C GLN A 186 13.14 0.11 -37.67
N ASP A 187 12.22 0.41 -38.59
CA ASP A 187 10.96 1.09 -38.28
C ASP A 187 10.06 0.20 -37.41
N GLU A 188 9.94 -1.09 -37.75
CA GLU A 188 9.21 -2.09 -36.96
C GLU A 188 9.82 -2.23 -35.55
N LEU A 189 11.15 -2.35 -35.44
CA LEU A 189 11.85 -2.43 -34.16
C LEU A 189 11.61 -1.18 -33.31
N THR A 190 11.67 0.00 -33.91
CA THR A 190 11.38 1.28 -33.23
C THR A 190 9.94 1.32 -32.74
N SER A 191 8.99 0.80 -33.52
CA SER A 191 7.60 0.68 -33.10
C SER A 191 7.44 -0.23 -31.88
N PHE A 192 8.08 -1.40 -31.86
CA PHE A 192 8.00 -2.31 -30.70
C PHE A 192 8.69 -1.74 -29.46
N ILE A 193 9.81 -1.02 -29.61
CA ILE A 193 10.45 -0.31 -28.50
C ILE A 193 9.50 0.73 -27.91
N LYS A 194 8.83 1.53 -28.75
CA LYS A 194 7.81 2.49 -28.30
C LYS A 194 6.61 1.79 -27.66
N GLU A 195 6.17 0.65 -28.18
CA GLU A 195 5.10 -0.15 -27.58
C GLU A 195 5.50 -0.61 -26.17
N ARG A 196 6.73 -1.09 -25.97
CA ARG A 196 7.28 -1.45 -24.66
C ARG A 196 7.33 -0.26 -23.72
N GLU A 197 7.84 0.88 -24.19
CA GLU A 197 7.89 2.12 -23.42
C GLU A 197 6.49 2.61 -23.06
N ASN A 198 5.51 2.49 -23.96
CA ASN A 198 4.13 2.83 -23.71
C ASN A 198 3.44 1.84 -22.76
N LEU A 199 3.79 0.55 -22.79
CA LEU A 199 3.35 -0.42 -21.80
C LEU A 199 3.95 -0.07 -20.44
N ASP A 200 5.26 0.08 -20.35
CA ASP A 200 5.93 0.46 -19.11
C ASP A 200 5.36 1.80 -18.59
N PHE A 201 5.17 2.80 -19.45
CA PHE A 201 4.60 4.11 -19.12
C PHE A 201 3.15 4.02 -18.71
N ARG A 202 2.30 3.27 -19.43
CA ARG A 202 0.90 3.06 -19.01
C ARG A 202 0.90 2.41 -17.64
N TYR A 203 1.59 1.31 -17.45
CA TYR A 203 1.57 0.64 -16.14
C TYR A 203 2.37 1.38 -15.04
N HIS A 204 3.21 2.37 -15.37
CA HIS A 204 3.81 3.30 -14.41
C HIS A 204 2.96 4.55 -14.14
N ASN A 205 2.16 5.04 -15.10
CA ASN A 205 1.48 6.35 -15.06
C ASN A 205 -0.04 6.31 -15.27
N TRP A 206 -0.65 5.15 -15.50
CA TRP A 206 -2.12 4.97 -15.57
C TRP A 206 -2.80 5.13 -14.20
N ILE A 207 -2.11 5.82 -13.30
CA ILE A 207 -1.80 5.38 -11.94
C ILE A 207 -1.11 6.60 -11.29
N GLY A 208 -1.81 7.38 -10.49
CA GLY A 208 -1.29 8.66 -9.97
C GLY A 208 -0.05 8.53 -9.09
N TYR A 209 0.98 9.36 -9.35
CA TYR A 209 2.01 9.80 -8.39
C TYR A 209 2.63 8.75 -7.43
N GLY A 210 2.95 7.53 -7.89
CA GLY A 210 3.74 6.56 -7.09
C GLY A 210 5.11 6.29 -7.72
N LYS A 211 6.22 6.61 -7.04
CA LYS A 211 7.56 6.23 -7.51
C LYS A 211 7.85 4.80 -7.03
N GLY A 212 7.29 3.84 -7.76
CA GLY A 212 7.57 2.43 -7.53
C GLY A 212 6.87 1.62 -8.59
N GLY A 213 7.61 1.05 -9.53
CA GLY A 213 7.06 0.18 -10.58
C GLY A 213 6.33 -1.04 -9.98
N ILE A 214 5.82 -1.92 -10.84
CA ILE A 214 4.94 -3.03 -10.45
C ILE A 214 5.47 -3.88 -9.29
N SER A 215 6.78 -4.16 -9.24
CA SER A 215 7.37 -4.95 -8.14
C SER A 215 7.28 -4.26 -6.78
N TRP A 216 7.30 -2.93 -6.73
CA TRP A 216 7.09 -2.19 -5.48
C TRP A 216 5.62 -2.34 -5.05
N ARG A 217 4.68 -2.20 -5.99
CA ARG A 217 3.24 -2.34 -5.72
C ARG A 217 2.87 -3.73 -5.23
N GLN A 218 3.31 -4.77 -5.93
CA GLN A 218 3.12 -6.16 -5.51
C GLN A 218 3.60 -6.38 -4.08
N ARG A 219 4.78 -5.83 -3.73
CA ARG A 219 5.33 -5.93 -2.38
C ARG A 219 4.44 -5.21 -1.37
N LYS A 220 4.00 -3.99 -1.67
CA LYS A 220 3.14 -3.20 -0.76
C LYS A 220 1.75 -3.82 -0.61
N GLU A 221 1.13 -4.25 -1.70
CA GLU A 221 -0.14 -4.98 -1.67
C GLU A 221 -0.01 -6.25 -0.81
N LYS A 222 1.11 -6.98 -0.95
CA LYS A 222 1.40 -8.15 -0.11
C LYS A 222 1.52 -7.78 1.38
N GLU A 223 2.33 -6.80 1.72
CA GLU A 223 2.53 -6.33 3.10
C GLU A 223 1.20 -5.95 3.77
N TRP A 224 0.34 -5.20 3.06
CA TRP A 224 -0.98 -4.80 3.58
C TRP A 224 -1.98 -5.94 3.66
N THR A 225 -1.99 -6.83 2.67
CA THR A 225 -2.85 -8.02 2.67
C THR A 225 -2.51 -8.97 3.82
N GLU A 226 -1.21 -9.12 4.13
CA GLU A 226 -0.76 -9.87 5.30
C GLU A 226 -1.30 -9.25 6.60
N GLY A 227 -1.22 -7.92 6.76
CA GLY A 227 -1.76 -7.22 7.93
C GLY A 227 -3.27 -7.43 8.09
N ILE A 228 -4.04 -7.33 7.01
CA ILE A 228 -5.49 -7.58 7.01
C ILE A 228 -5.77 -9.04 7.40
N ALA A 229 -5.10 -9.99 6.76
CA ALA A 229 -5.29 -11.42 7.02
C ALA A 229 -5.08 -11.78 8.50
N LEU A 230 -4.14 -11.12 9.18
CA LEU A 230 -3.93 -11.31 10.61
C LEU A 230 -5.10 -10.82 11.46
N VAL A 231 -5.67 -9.65 11.15
CA VAL A 231 -6.85 -9.15 11.89
C VAL A 231 -8.09 -9.98 11.59
N THR A 232 -8.25 -10.42 10.34
CA THR A 232 -9.38 -11.25 9.88
C THR A 232 -9.49 -12.57 10.65
N GLN A 233 -8.43 -13.05 11.30
CA GLN A 233 -8.48 -14.23 12.17
C GLN A 233 -9.26 -14.02 13.48
N TYR A 234 -9.61 -12.77 13.82
CA TYR A 234 -10.24 -12.39 15.09
C TYR A 234 -11.62 -11.75 14.92
N VAL A 235 -12.07 -11.55 13.69
CA VAL A 235 -13.39 -10.96 13.38
C VAL A 235 -14.26 -11.96 12.66
N ASP A 236 -15.56 -11.91 12.93
CA ASP A 236 -16.51 -12.75 12.21
C ASP A 236 -16.77 -12.22 10.78
N PRO A 237 -17.41 -13.02 9.90
CA PRO A 237 -17.71 -12.61 8.53
C PRO A 237 -18.50 -11.31 8.43
N THR A 238 -19.43 -11.05 9.35
CA THR A 238 -20.28 -9.86 9.35
C THR A 238 -19.48 -8.62 9.75
N GLU A 239 -18.66 -8.73 10.80
CA GLU A 239 -17.73 -7.68 11.21
C GLU A 239 -16.73 -7.35 10.10
N PHE A 240 -16.16 -8.38 9.46
CA PHE A 240 -15.25 -8.21 8.32
C PHE A 240 -15.92 -7.51 7.13
N ALA A 241 -17.11 -7.96 6.74
CA ALA A 241 -17.87 -7.37 5.65
C ALA A 241 -18.24 -5.91 5.93
N THR A 242 -18.59 -5.60 7.19
CA THR A 242 -18.89 -4.24 7.63
C THR A 242 -17.66 -3.34 7.48
N ALA A 243 -16.50 -3.76 7.96
CA ALA A 243 -15.27 -2.97 7.85
C ALA A 243 -14.84 -2.72 6.39
N ILE A 244 -14.99 -3.73 5.52
CA ILE A 244 -14.76 -3.57 4.08
C ILE A 244 -15.75 -2.54 3.51
N GLY A 245 -17.03 -2.65 3.89
CA GLY A 245 -18.08 -1.73 3.44
C GLY A 245 -17.81 -0.28 3.83
N GLU A 246 -17.43 -0.04 5.09
CA GLU A 246 -17.06 1.30 5.55
C GLU A 246 -15.85 1.87 4.81
N GLN A 247 -14.84 1.04 4.54
CA GLN A 247 -13.69 1.49 3.77
C GLN A 247 -14.04 1.77 2.30
N LEU A 248 -14.93 0.96 1.69
CA LEU A 248 -15.45 1.22 0.35
C LEU A 248 -16.27 2.53 0.31
N ASP A 249 -17.09 2.78 1.33
CA ASP A 249 -17.82 4.03 1.50
C ASP A 249 -16.89 5.25 1.52
N ARG A 250 -15.77 5.16 2.26
CA ARG A 250 -14.74 6.22 2.28
C ARG A 250 -14.08 6.39 0.92
N THR A 251 -13.71 5.28 0.27
CA THR A 251 -13.08 5.28 -1.05
C THR A 251 -14.00 5.85 -2.14
N PHE A 252 -15.30 5.58 -2.06
CA PHE A 252 -16.32 6.05 -3.00
C PHE A 252 -17.19 7.19 -2.44
N ALA A 253 -16.69 7.96 -1.48
CA ALA A 253 -17.45 9.02 -0.81
C ALA A 253 -18.04 10.05 -1.79
N GLN A 254 -17.35 10.32 -2.90
CA GLN A 254 -17.87 11.20 -3.94
C GLN A 254 -19.08 10.60 -4.67
N ILE A 255 -19.11 9.28 -4.91
CA ILE A 255 -20.26 8.59 -5.50
C ILE A 255 -21.45 8.68 -4.55
N LYS A 256 -21.24 8.36 -3.27
CA LYS A 256 -22.27 8.48 -2.22
C LYS A 256 -22.84 9.90 -2.15
N ARG A 257 -21.96 10.90 -2.16
CA ARG A 257 -22.35 12.31 -2.19
C ARG A 257 -23.15 12.69 -3.44
N ILE A 258 -22.83 12.14 -4.62
CA ILE A 258 -23.61 12.38 -5.84
C ILE A 258 -25.03 11.83 -5.68
N VAL A 259 -25.18 10.64 -5.10
CA VAL A 259 -26.50 10.01 -4.84
C VAL A 259 -27.33 10.88 -3.90
N GLU A 260 -26.75 11.32 -2.78
CA GLU A 260 -27.43 12.11 -1.75
C GLU A 260 -27.80 13.52 -2.25
N THR A 261 -26.84 14.21 -2.86
CA THR A 261 -26.98 15.64 -3.18
C THR A 261 -27.48 15.90 -4.59
N LYS A 262 -27.51 14.87 -5.46
CA LYS A 262 -27.79 14.99 -6.89
C LYS A 262 -26.86 15.99 -7.61
N LYS A 263 -25.66 16.19 -7.06
CA LYS A 263 -24.67 17.14 -7.58
C LYS A 263 -23.36 16.45 -7.93
N VAL A 264 -22.80 16.83 -9.07
CA VAL A 264 -21.47 16.45 -9.54
C VAL A 264 -20.58 17.69 -9.46
N TYR A 265 -19.51 17.63 -8.67
CA TYR A 265 -18.61 18.76 -8.40
C TYR A 265 -19.35 20.06 -8.01
N GLY A 266 -20.37 19.94 -7.16
CA GLY A 266 -21.15 21.08 -6.64
C GLY A 266 -22.21 21.63 -7.60
N ARG A 267 -22.30 21.13 -8.84
CA ARG A 267 -23.32 21.51 -9.83
C ARG A 267 -24.39 20.42 -9.96
N PRO A 268 -25.63 20.75 -10.34
CA PRO A 268 -26.64 19.72 -10.64
C PRO A 268 -26.07 18.69 -11.63
N GLY A 269 -26.12 17.41 -11.25
CA GLY A 269 -25.67 16.32 -12.11
C GLY A 269 -26.67 16.04 -13.22
N SER A 270 -26.20 15.46 -14.34
CA SER A 270 -27.11 14.88 -15.32
C SER A 270 -27.85 13.69 -14.72
N ALA A 271 -29.03 13.36 -15.25
CA ALA A 271 -29.79 12.20 -14.83
C ALA A 271 -28.96 10.91 -14.96
N GLU A 272 -28.19 10.79 -16.04
CA GLU A 272 -27.28 9.67 -16.30
C GLU A 272 -26.18 9.55 -15.23
N ALA A 273 -25.56 10.66 -14.83
CA ALA A 273 -24.49 10.65 -13.84
C ALA A 273 -25.01 10.26 -12.44
N ILE A 274 -26.19 10.78 -12.06
CA ILE A 274 -26.84 10.44 -10.79
C ILE A 274 -27.26 8.96 -10.77
N GLU A 275 -27.81 8.48 -11.88
CA GLU A 275 -28.24 7.09 -12.02
C GLU A 275 -27.03 6.13 -12.01
N ARG A 276 -25.95 6.47 -12.70
CA ARG A 276 -24.68 5.72 -12.63
C ARG A 276 -24.17 5.64 -11.19
N ALA A 277 -24.15 6.75 -10.46
CA ALA A 277 -23.69 6.78 -9.08
C ALA A 277 -24.57 5.90 -8.16
N ARG A 278 -25.90 5.95 -8.35
CA ARG A 278 -26.85 5.11 -7.59
C ARG A 278 -26.59 3.62 -7.83
N ARG A 279 -26.39 3.23 -9.09
CA ARG A 279 -26.11 1.84 -9.48
C ARG A 279 -24.81 1.32 -8.90
N ILE A 280 -23.75 2.12 -8.93
CA ILE A 280 -22.46 1.75 -8.32
C ILE A 280 -22.63 1.55 -6.81
N SER A 281 -23.27 2.50 -6.12
CA SER A 281 -23.52 2.40 -4.67
C SER A 281 -24.34 1.15 -4.33
N SER A 282 -25.47 0.93 -5.02
CA SER A 282 -26.31 -0.26 -4.81
C SER A 282 -25.55 -1.55 -5.09
N SER A 283 -24.69 -1.56 -6.10
CA SER A 283 -23.89 -2.74 -6.44
C SER A 283 -22.87 -3.09 -5.37
N ILE A 284 -22.25 -2.09 -4.75
CA ILE A 284 -21.33 -2.29 -3.63
C ILE A 284 -22.09 -2.84 -2.43
N ASP A 285 -23.20 -2.19 -2.04
CA ASP A 285 -24.00 -2.58 -0.88
C ASP A 285 -24.56 -4.00 -1.01
N GLU A 286 -25.13 -4.32 -2.18
CA GLU A 286 -25.66 -5.66 -2.47
C GLU A 286 -24.58 -6.74 -2.44
N ALA A 287 -23.36 -6.45 -2.94
CA ALA A 287 -22.28 -7.41 -2.94
C ALA A 287 -21.80 -7.71 -1.51
N ILE A 288 -21.64 -6.67 -0.68
CA ILE A 288 -21.22 -6.81 0.73
C ILE A 288 -22.28 -7.59 1.52
N GLN A 289 -23.55 -7.18 1.42
CA GLN A 289 -24.64 -7.81 2.16
C GLN A 289 -24.77 -9.28 1.77
N ARG A 290 -24.82 -9.57 0.47
CA ARG A 290 -24.94 -10.96 -0.01
C ARG A 290 -23.75 -11.80 0.40
N TRP A 291 -22.54 -11.25 0.36
CA TRP A 291 -21.35 -11.96 0.79
C TRP A 291 -21.42 -12.30 2.29
N ALA A 292 -21.81 -11.35 3.13
CA ALA A 292 -21.98 -11.57 4.57
C ALA A 292 -23.03 -12.64 4.87
N GLU A 293 -24.18 -12.61 4.19
CA GLU A 293 -25.24 -13.64 4.33
C GLU A 293 -24.76 -15.04 3.95
N VAL A 294 -23.96 -15.17 2.88
CA VAL A 294 -23.43 -16.46 2.43
C VAL A 294 -22.41 -17.03 3.43
N HIS A 295 -21.62 -16.16 4.06
CA HIS A 295 -20.52 -16.55 4.94
C HIS A 295 -20.89 -16.49 6.43
N GLU A 296 -22.11 -16.10 6.82
CA GLU A 296 -22.53 -15.90 8.23
C GLU A 296 -22.15 -17.05 9.17
N THR A 297 -22.16 -18.29 8.67
CA THR A 297 -21.83 -19.49 9.44
C THR A 297 -20.34 -19.86 9.43
N GLU A 298 -19.50 -19.18 8.66
CA GLU A 298 -18.06 -19.42 8.59
C GLU A 298 -17.33 -18.73 9.75
N GLY A 299 -17.23 -19.38 10.92
CA GLY A 299 -16.62 -18.75 12.10
C GLY A 299 -15.76 -19.71 12.91
N SER A 300 -14.44 -19.69 12.69
CA SER A 300 -13.46 -20.15 13.68
C SER A 300 -12.55 -18.98 14.02
N LEU A 301 -12.94 -18.23 15.05
CA LEU A 301 -12.15 -17.11 15.56
C LEU A 301 -11.00 -17.63 16.40
N LYS A 302 -9.82 -17.02 16.27
CA LYS A 302 -8.74 -17.24 17.23
C LYS A 302 -9.17 -16.77 18.62
N SER A 303 -8.81 -17.56 19.63
CA SER A 303 -9.03 -17.19 21.03
C SER A 303 -8.30 -15.90 21.35
N HIS A 304 -9.02 -14.99 22.01
CA HIS A 304 -8.44 -13.73 22.47
C HIS A 304 -7.48 -14.00 23.62
N SER A 305 -6.34 -13.32 23.62
CA SER A 305 -5.51 -13.25 24.82
C SER A 305 -6.21 -12.29 25.78
N GLU A 306 -6.76 -12.77 26.90
CA GLU A 306 -7.15 -11.93 28.05
C GLU A 306 -5.89 -11.36 28.75
N ALA A 307 -4.93 -10.83 27.98
CA ALA A 307 -3.77 -10.17 28.51
C ALA A 307 -4.23 -8.93 29.29
N LYS A 308 -3.75 -8.79 30.53
CA LYS A 308 -3.97 -7.58 31.34
C LYS A 308 -3.46 -6.37 30.57
N SER A 309 -4.09 -5.21 30.75
CA SER A 309 -3.78 -3.96 30.03
C SER A 309 -2.28 -3.62 29.95
N GLU A 310 -1.52 -3.98 30.99
CA GLU A 310 -0.08 -3.75 31.09
C GLU A 310 0.75 -4.66 30.17
N GLU A 311 0.37 -5.94 30.02
CA GLU A 311 1.03 -6.87 29.11
C GLU A 311 0.77 -6.49 27.63
N ARG A 312 -0.42 -5.96 27.34
CA ARG A 312 -0.76 -5.43 26.01
C ARG A 312 0.11 -4.23 25.65
N MET A 313 0.23 -3.28 26.58
CA MET A 313 1.09 -2.10 26.41
C MET A 313 2.55 -2.51 26.20
N GLU A 314 3.05 -3.51 26.93
CA GLU A 314 4.42 -4.00 26.75
C GLU A 314 4.64 -4.60 25.35
N LYS A 315 3.69 -5.39 24.82
CA LYS A 315 3.77 -5.93 23.46
C LYS A 315 3.80 -4.83 22.39
N VAL A 316 2.98 -3.79 22.54
CA VAL A 316 2.99 -2.64 21.62
C VAL A 316 4.31 -1.87 21.71
N LEU A 317 4.86 -1.67 22.92
CA LEU A 317 6.16 -1.02 23.13
C LEU A 317 7.31 -1.79 22.45
N MET A 318 7.35 -3.11 22.63
CA MET A 318 8.33 -3.97 21.98
C MET A 318 8.22 -3.91 20.45
N TYR A 319 6.99 -3.91 19.91
CA TYR A 319 6.77 -3.82 18.48
C TYR A 319 7.20 -2.45 17.91
N VAL A 320 6.83 -1.33 18.55
CA VAL A 320 7.25 0.03 18.17
C VAL A 320 8.77 0.13 18.13
N ARG A 321 9.44 -0.35 19.19
CA ARG A 321 10.89 -0.37 19.28
C ARG A 321 11.50 -1.10 18.08
N SER A 322 11.03 -2.32 17.82
CA SER A 322 11.55 -3.13 16.72
C SER A 322 11.35 -2.47 15.35
N LEU A 323 10.18 -1.86 15.11
CA LEU A 323 9.92 -1.11 13.89
C LEU A 323 10.85 0.11 13.74
N MET A 324 11.10 0.83 14.84
CA MET A 324 11.98 1.99 14.85
C MET A 324 13.45 1.61 14.58
N GLU A 325 13.94 0.52 15.19
CA GLU A 325 15.26 -0.04 14.90
C GLU A 325 15.38 -0.50 13.44
N SER A 326 14.35 -1.19 12.94
CA SER A 326 14.24 -1.63 11.55
C SER A 326 14.32 -0.47 10.56
N TYR A 327 13.51 0.56 10.80
CA TYR A 327 13.53 1.78 10.00
C TYR A 327 14.93 2.41 9.98
N GLN A 328 15.56 2.62 11.13
CA GLN A 328 16.89 3.23 11.20
C GLN A 328 17.97 2.39 10.51
N LYS A 329 17.92 1.06 10.63
CA LYS A 329 18.84 0.16 9.93
C LYS A 329 18.69 0.31 8.41
N PHE A 330 17.47 0.19 7.90
CA PHE A 330 17.24 0.29 6.45
C PHE A 330 17.55 1.69 5.90
N ARG A 331 17.35 2.75 6.69
CA ARG A 331 17.81 4.10 6.35
C ARG A 331 19.34 4.18 6.20
N LYS A 332 20.10 3.51 7.09
CA LYS A 332 21.58 3.41 6.96
C LYS A 332 22.01 2.61 5.74
N GLU A 333 21.19 1.65 5.30
CA GLU A 333 21.38 0.89 4.05
C GLU A 333 20.95 1.67 2.78
N GLY A 334 20.51 2.93 2.93
CA GLY A 334 20.17 3.80 1.80
C GLY A 334 18.73 3.70 1.31
N LYS A 335 17.83 3.03 2.05
CA LYS A 335 16.39 2.99 1.71
C LYS A 335 15.74 4.36 1.89
N SER A 336 14.85 4.71 0.96
CA SER A 336 14.05 5.94 1.06
C SER A 336 12.90 5.76 2.05
N ASP A 337 12.25 6.85 2.45
CA ASP A 337 11.05 6.78 3.31
C ASP A 337 9.89 6.12 2.56
N GLU A 338 9.87 6.25 1.23
CA GLU A 338 8.90 5.59 0.35
C GLU A 338 9.08 4.07 0.32
N ASP A 339 10.31 3.57 0.31
CA ASP A 339 10.59 2.14 0.47
C ASP A 339 10.09 1.61 1.82
N LEU A 340 10.20 2.44 2.86
CA LEU A 340 9.89 2.13 4.26
C LEU A 340 8.49 2.55 4.69
N ILE A 341 7.62 2.94 3.75
CA ILE A 341 6.30 3.49 4.08
C ILE A 341 5.46 2.54 4.95
N TYR A 342 5.54 1.23 4.69
CA TYR A 342 4.86 0.23 5.51
C TYR A 342 5.34 0.27 6.97
N THR A 343 6.67 0.24 7.19
CA THR A 343 7.26 0.37 8.52
C THR A 343 6.87 1.69 9.19
N ILE A 344 6.90 2.80 8.44
CA ILE A 344 6.49 4.12 8.93
C ILE A 344 5.05 4.08 9.43
N ARG A 345 4.11 3.58 8.61
CA ARG A 345 2.69 3.49 8.95
C ARG A 345 2.44 2.57 10.15
N GLN A 346 3.15 1.43 10.24
CA GLN A 346 3.04 0.56 11.41
C GLN A 346 3.52 1.25 12.69
N ILE A 347 4.57 2.09 12.63
CA ILE A 347 5.00 2.92 13.75
C ILE A 347 3.90 3.93 14.11
N GLU A 348 3.34 4.63 13.12
CA GLU A 348 2.29 5.63 13.34
C GLU A 348 1.06 5.04 14.03
N ILE A 349 0.58 3.88 13.58
CA ILE A 349 -0.55 3.19 14.24
C ILE A 349 -0.17 2.86 15.67
N SER A 350 0.98 2.22 15.87
CA SER A 350 1.38 1.76 17.20
C SER A 350 1.56 2.92 18.18
N LEU A 351 2.09 4.07 17.74
CA LEU A 351 2.16 5.30 18.54
C LEU A 351 0.77 5.85 18.89
N ARG A 352 -0.19 5.83 17.94
CA ARG A 352 -1.58 6.23 18.22
C ARG A 352 -2.23 5.32 19.26
N LEU A 353 -1.90 4.03 19.26
CA LEU A 353 -2.40 3.08 20.26
C LEU A 353 -1.80 3.32 21.64
N LEU A 354 -0.51 3.67 21.71
CA LEU A 354 0.16 4.05 22.96
C LEU A 354 -0.26 5.43 23.49
N GLY A 355 -0.84 6.27 22.65
CA GLY A 355 -1.36 7.59 23.03
C GLY A 355 -2.77 7.58 23.62
N LYS A 356 -3.50 6.46 23.50
CA LYS A 356 -4.79 6.24 24.17
C LYS A 356 -4.56 5.57 25.53
#